data_AF-A0A9W7IJF9-F1
#
_entry.id   AF-A0A9W7IJF9-F1
#
_cell.length_a   1.000
_cell.length_b   1.000
_cell.length_c   1.000
_cell.angle_alpha   90.00
_cell.angle_beta   90.00
_cell.angle_gamma   90.00
#
_symmetry.space_group_name_H-M   'P 1'
#
loop_
_entity.id
_entity.type
_entity.pdbx_description
1 polymer ?
#
loop_
_entity_poly.entity_id
_entity_poly.type
_entity_poly.pdbx_seq_one_letter_code
_entity_poly.pdbx_strand_id
1 'polypeptide(L)'
;MATCMMSGECWKWAKVYLNDCICSRRDEVSFGLGLVSVLSWGVAEIPQIITNYKEKSVEGLSLGFLITWIIGDVFNLFDCILEPATLPTQYYMAVVRPFSTSRMLVYHIVLMFSTVDLHDLALGVVGKKMNGRVFFM
;
A
#
# COMPACT_ATOMS: atom_id res chain seq x y z
N MET A 1 7.54 29.50 4.77
CA MET A 1 6.74 29.11 5.96
C MET A 1 5.36 29.70 5.77
N ALA A 2 4.33 28.88 5.55
CA ALA A 2 2.99 29.37 5.24
C ALA A 2 2.44 30.21 6.42
N THR A 3 2.08 31.46 6.16
CA THR A 3 1.45 32.36 7.12
C THR A 3 -0.03 31.99 7.24
N CYS A 4 -0.38 31.24 8.29
CA CYS A 4 -1.77 30.86 8.52
C CYS A 4 -2.56 32.03 9.10
N MET A 5 -3.43 32.64 8.28
CA MET A 5 -4.43 33.57 8.78
C MET A 5 -5.46 32.79 9.60
N MET A 6 -5.37 32.90 10.93
CA MET A 6 -6.29 32.23 11.84
C MET A 6 -7.64 32.96 11.84
N SER A 7 -8.53 32.60 10.92
CA SER A 7 -9.94 32.98 10.96
C SER A 7 -10.80 31.74 11.28
N GLY A 8 -10.97 31.41 12.57
CA GLY A 8 -11.89 30.36 13.05
C GLY A 8 -11.28 29.32 14.02
N GLU A 9 -12.10 28.36 14.47
CA GLU A 9 -11.69 27.20 15.30
C GLU A 9 -10.86 26.19 14.49
N CYS A 10 -9.61 26.54 14.21
CA CYS A 10 -8.68 25.72 13.45
C CYS A 10 -8.10 24.54 14.27
N TRP A 11 -7.81 23.41 13.63
CA TRP A 11 -7.30 22.20 14.30
C TRP A 11 -5.85 22.37 14.77
N LYS A 12 -5.68 22.79 16.03
CA LYS A 12 -4.37 23.13 16.62
C LYS A 12 -3.37 21.96 16.64
N TRP A 13 -3.85 20.73 16.81
CA TRP A 13 -2.99 19.54 16.82
C TRP A 13 -2.33 19.29 15.46
N ALA A 14 -3.03 19.56 14.35
CA ALA A 14 -2.49 19.37 13.00
C ALA A 14 -1.29 20.29 12.76
N LYS A 15 -1.33 21.51 13.29
CA LYS A 15 -0.17 22.42 13.23
C LYS A 15 1.05 21.88 14.00
N VAL A 16 0.83 21.24 15.15
CA VAL A 16 1.91 20.71 16.00
C VAL A 16 2.53 19.46 15.40
N TYR A 17 1.71 18.54 14.87
CA TYR A 17 2.18 17.23 14.39
C TYR A 17 2.48 17.20 12.89
N LEU A 18 1.68 17.89 12.08
CA LEU A 18 1.77 17.88 10.62
C LEU A 18 2.40 19.17 10.08
N ASN A 19 2.74 20.15 10.93
CA ASN A 19 3.30 21.44 10.53
C ASN A 19 2.48 22.15 9.42
N ASP A 20 1.18 21.88 9.39
CA ASP A 20 0.24 22.32 8.36
C ASP A 20 -1.00 22.97 9.00
N CYS A 21 -1.68 23.84 8.27
CA CYS A 21 -2.78 24.65 8.77
C CYS A 21 -4.10 24.30 8.09
N ILE A 22 -4.90 23.49 8.78
CA ILE A 22 -6.22 23.07 8.32
C ILE A 22 -7.27 23.95 9.00
N CYS A 23 -7.63 25.06 8.37
CA CYS A 23 -8.63 26.00 8.92
C CYS A 23 -9.82 26.24 7.98
N SER A 24 -9.76 25.77 6.72
CA SER A 24 -10.86 25.87 5.76
C SER A 24 -11.70 24.59 5.80
N ARG A 25 -13.03 24.72 5.68
CA ARG A 25 -13.94 23.56 5.54
C ARG A 25 -13.52 22.61 4.42
N ARG A 26 -12.94 23.13 3.33
CA ARG A 26 -12.49 22.28 2.21
C ARG A 26 -11.26 21.45 2.58
N ASP A 27 -10.34 22.03 3.34
CA ASP A 27 -9.11 21.36 3.76
C ASP A 27 -9.42 20.28 4.80
N GLU A 28 -10.33 20.57 5.74
CA GLU A 28 -10.82 19.61 6.74
C GLU A 28 -11.46 18.39 6.08
N VAL A 29 -12.37 18.63 5.12
CA VAL A 29 -13.05 17.55 4.40
C VAL A 29 -12.06 16.76 3.55
N SER A 30 -11.14 17.43 2.85
CA SER A 30 -10.15 16.76 2.01
C SER A 30 -9.19 15.89 2.83
N PHE A 31 -8.72 16.40 3.97
CA PHE A 31 -7.88 15.66 4.91
C PHE A 31 -8.63 14.46 5.51
N GLY A 32 -9.87 14.66 5.94
CA GLY A 32 -10.72 13.60 6.49
C GLY A 32 -10.98 12.49 5.48
N LEU A 33 -11.34 12.82 4.24
CA LEU A 33 -11.54 11.86 3.17
C LEU A 33 -10.23 11.12 2.81
N GLY A 34 -9.10 11.83 2.82
CA GLY A 34 -7.78 11.23 2.64
C GLY A 34 -7.48 10.18 3.70
N LEU A 35 -7.69 10.50 4.98
CA LEU A 35 -7.48 9.58 6.09
C LEU A 35 -8.39 8.35 5.99
N VAL A 36 -9.68 8.55 5.71
CA VAL A 36 -10.65 7.45 5.52
C VAL A 36 -10.22 6.55 4.36
N SER A 37 -9.76 7.13 3.25
CA SER A 37 -9.27 6.37 2.10
C SER A 37 -8.09 5.46 2.49
N VAL A 38 -7.10 5.99 3.22
CA VAL A 38 -5.93 5.21 3.68
C VAL A 38 -6.35 4.07 4.61
N LEU A 39 -7.23 4.36 5.56
CA LEU A 39 -7.75 3.34 6.48
C LEU A 39 -8.54 2.26 5.74
N SER A 40 -9.41 2.65 4.80
CA SER A 40 -10.21 1.71 4.01
C SER A 40 -9.32 0.78 3.17
N TRP A 41 -8.26 1.32 2.57
CA TRP A 41 -7.29 0.53 1.84
C TRP A 41 -6.60 -0.46 2.78
N GLY A 42 -6.06 0.00 3.91
CA GLY A 42 -5.39 -0.89 4.88
C GLY A 42 -6.29 -2.02 5.39
N VAL A 43 -7.57 -1.75 5.60
CA VAL A 43 -8.56 -2.79 5.97
C VAL A 43 -8.79 -3.77 4.82
N ALA A 44 -8.85 -3.30 3.58
CA ALA A 44 -9.03 -4.15 2.40
C ALA A 44 -7.84 -5.10 2.14
N GLU A 45 -6.64 -4.78 2.63
CA GLU A 45 -5.47 -5.66 2.52
C GLU A 45 -5.60 -6.92 3.39
N ILE A 46 -6.25 -6.81 4.56
CA ILE A 46 -6.38 -7.89 5.54
C ILE A 46 -7.09 -9.14 4.97
N PRO A 47 -8.30 -9.05 4.37
CA PRO A 47 -8.98 -10.22 3.83
C PRO A 47 -8.20 -10.88 2.69
N GLN A 48 -7.46 -10.09 1.89
CA GLN A 48 -6.59 -10.63 0.84
C GLN A 48 -5.46 -11.47 1.45
N ILE A 49 -4.79 -10.97 2.49
CA ILE A 49 -3.72 -11.69 3.18
C ILE A 49 -4.25 -12.98 3.81
N ILE A 50 -5.40 -12.92 4.50
CA ILE A 50 -6.00 -14.09 5.15
C ILE A 50 -6.36 -15.16 4.11
N THR A 51 -7.00 -14.75 3.01
CA THR A 51 -7.43 -15.69 1.96
C THR A 51 -6.23 -16.33 1.28
N ASN A 52 -5.23 -15.53 0.88
CA ASN A 52 -4.00 -16.04 0.28
C ASN A 52 -3.28 -17.03 1.23
N TYR A 53 -3.21 -16.72 2.53
CA TYR A 53 -2.57 -17.61 3.51
C TYR A 53 -3.33 -18.94 3.70
N LYS A 54 -4.67 -18.89 3.72
CA LYS A 54 -5.54 -20.07 3.87
C LYS A 54 -5.51 -20.96 2.63
N GLU A 55 -5.64 -20.37 1.45
CA GLU A 55 -5.70 -21.09 0.17
C GLU A 55 -4.32 -21.52 -0.33
N LYS A 56 -3.23 -21.00 0.29
CA LYS A 56 -1.85 -21.23 -0.16
C LYS A 56 -1.74 -20.94 -1.66
N SER A 57 -2.35 -19.85 -2.09
CA SER A 57 -2.39 -19.42 -3.48
C SER A 57 -2.42 -17.90 -3.54
N VAL A 58 -1.82 -17.35 -4.59
CA VAL A 58 -1.70 -15.91 -4.81
C VAL A 58 -2.42 -15.44 -6.08
N GLU A 59 -3.30 -16.28 -6.64
CA GLU A 59 -4.00 -16.01 -7.90
C GLU A 59 -4.90 -14.76 -7.90
N GLY A 60 -5.31 -14.28 -6.72
CA GLY A 60 -6.17 -13.10 -6.59
C GLY A 60 -5.46 -11.76 -6.76
N LEU A 61 -4.12 -11.73 -6.85
CA LEU A 61 -3.34 -10.48 -6.91
C LEU A 61 -2.18 -10.59 -7.89
N SER A 62 -2.09 -9.67 -8.86
CA SER A 62 -1.03 -9.69 -9.87
C SER A 62 0.30 -9.19 -9.31
N LEU A 63 1.36 -10.02 -9.41
CA LEU A 63 2.72 -9.64 -9.06
C LEU A 63 3.21 -8.44 -9.88
N GLY A 64 2.91 -8.40 -11.18
CA GLY A 64 3.28 -7.29 -12.06
C GLY A 64 2.65 -5.97 -11.61
N PHE A 65 1.38 -6.01 -11.19
CA PHE A 65 0.68 -4.84 -10.67
C PHE A 65 1.34 -4.29 -9.40
N LEU A 66 1.75 -5.15 -8.47
CA LEU A 66 2.48 -4.75 -7.26
C LEU A 66 3.83 -4.10 -7.57
N ILE A 67 4.57 -4.64 -8.54
CA ILE A 67 5.84 -4.05 -8.98
C ILE A 67 5.61 -2.67 -9.58
N THR A 68 4.62 -2.52 -10.44
CA THR A 68 4.26 -1.21 -11.03
C THR A 68 3.88 -0.19 -9.95
N TRP A 69 3.15 -0.59 -8.91
CA TRP A 69 2.84 0.27 -7.76
C TRP A 69 4.08 0.70 -7.00
N ILE A 70 5.02 -0.20 -6.71
CA ILE A 70 6.27 0.16 -6.02
C ILE A 70 7.07 1.18 -6.84
N ILE A 71 7.14 0.99 -8.16
CA ILE A 71 7.81 1.95 -9.05
C ILE A 71 7.14 3.33 -8.95
N GLY A 72 5.80 3.36 -8.99
CA GLY A 72 5.03 4.58 -8.81
C GLY A 72 5.26 5.25 -7.45
N ASP A 73 5.28 4.47 -6.37
CA ASP A 73 5.52 4.95 -5.00
C ASP A 73 6.94 5.55 -4.86
N VAL A 74 7.95 4.93 -5.49
CA VAL A 74 9.33 5.44 -5.51
C VAL A 74 9.40 6.77 -6.24
N PHE A 75 8.76 6.90 -7.40
CA PHE A 75 8.68 8.18 -8.10
C PHE A 75 7.94 9.24 -7.30
N ASN A 76 6.86 8.86 -6.60
CA ASN A 76 6.11 9.77 -5.73
C ASN A 76 6.96 10.28 -4.56
N LEU A 77 7.77 9.41 -3.94
CA LEU A 77 8.71 9.81 -2.90
C LEU A 77 9.84 10.70 -3.45
N PHE A 78 10.37 10.36 -4.62
CA PHE A 78 11.43 11.14 -5.27
C PHE A 78 10.96 12.56 -5.59
N ASP A 79 9.75 12.70 -6.14
CA ASP A 79 9.11 13.99 -6.40
C ASP A 79 8.99 14.82 -5.10
N CYS A 80 8.56 14.18 -4.01
CA CYS A 80 8.44 14.85 -2.72
C CYS A 80 9.78 15.32 -2.12
N ILE A 81 10.88 14.67 -2.48
CA ILE A 81 12.24 15.05 -2.03
C ILE A 81 12.80 16.19 -2.87
N LEU A 82 12.48 16.22 -4.16
CA LEU A 82 12.91 17.28 -5.07
C LEU A 82 12.17 18.60 -4.84
N GLU A 83 10.91 18.53 -4.44
CA GLU A 83 10.06 19.70 -4.28
C GLU A 83 10.34 20.41 -2.93
N PRO A 84 10.80 21.68 -2.93
CA PRO A 84 11.23 22.39 -1.72
C PRO A 84 10.08 22.83 -0.80
N ALA A 85 8.82 22.69 -1.25
CA ALA A 85 7.63 23.11 -0.53
C ALA A 85 6.56 22.00 -0.52
N THR A 86 6.94 20.77 -0.17
CA THR A 86 5.99 19.67 -0.01
C THR A 86 5.09 19.81 1.21
N LEU A 87 3.84 19.38 1.05
CA LEU A 87 2.93 19.25 2.18
C LEU A 87 3.38 18.06 3.05
N PRO A 88 3.54 18.23 4.37
CA PRO A 88 4.02 17.14 5.24
C PRO A 88 3.13 15.89 5.22
N THR A 89 1.83 16.09 4.98
CA THR A 89 0.86 15.01 4.78
C THR A 89 1.13 14.20 3.51
N GLN A 90 1.51 14.85 2.41
CA GLN A 90 1.88 14.18 1.16
C GLN A 90 3.18 13.40 1.33
N TYR A 91 4.19 13.99 1.98
CA TYR A 91 5.45 13.30 2.29
C TYR A 91 5.21 12.05 3.16
N TYR A 92 4.39 12.16 4.21
CA TYR A 92 4.05 11.01 5.05
C TYR A 92 3.39 9.88 4.25
N MET A 93 2.46 10.22 3.36
CA MET A 93 1.82 9.25 2.47
C MET A 93 2.81 8.62 1.49
N ALA A 94 3.69 9.42 0.89
CA ALA A 94 4.75 8.97 -0.02
C ALA A 94 5.73 8.00 0.66
N VAL A 95 5.87 8.05 1.99
CA VAL A 95 6.69 7.09 2.77
C VAL A 95 5.87 5.86 3.19
N VAL A 96 4.64 6.05 3.67
CA VAL A 96 3.82 4.94 4.19
C VAL A 96 3.36 3.99 3.09
N ARG A 97 2.98 4.50 1.91
CA ARG A 97 2.52 3.68 0.77
C ARG A 97 3.56 2.64 0.31
N PRO A 98 4.81 2.99 -0.04
CA PRO A 98 5.80 2.00 -0.46
C PRO A 98 6.14 1.01 0.66
N PHE A 99 6.11 1.43 1.93
CA PHE A 99 6.31 0.52 3.05
C PHE A 99 5.19 -0.53 3.15
N SER A 100 3.92 -0.11 3.00
CA SER A 100 2.79 -1.06 2.96
C SER A 100 2.86 -1.99 1.75
N THR A 101 3.16 -1.46 0.55
CA THR A 101 3.21 -2.25 -0.69
C THR A 101 4.36 -3.25 -0.67
N SER A 102 5.54 -2.86 -0.18
CA SER A 102 6.71 -3.76 -0.06
C SER A 102 6.45 -4.89 0.93
N ARG A 103 5.81 -4.62 2.08
CA ARG A 103 5.37 -5.66 3.02
C ARG A 103 4.44 -6.66 2.33
N MET A 104 3.45 -6.18 1.57
CA MET A 104 2.54 -7.05 0.83
C MET A 104 3.28 -7.90 -0.22
N LEU A 105 4.23 -7.29 -0.95
CA LEU A 105 5.06 -8.00 -1.93
C LEU A 105 5.91 -9.10 -1.27
N VAL A 106 6.55 -8.82 -0.13
CA VAL A 106 7.34 -9.82 0.61
C VAL A 106 6.45 -10.98 1.05
N TYR A 107 5.27 -10.71 1.60
CA TYR A 107 4.32 -11.78 1.96
C TYR A 107 3.90 -12.61 0.75
N HIS A 108 3.66 -11.97 -0.39
CA HIS A 108 3.30 -12.63 -1.63
C HIS A 108 4.43 -13.54 -2.14
N ILE A 109 5.68 -13.06 -2.11
CA ILE A 109 6.87 -13.83 -2.52
C ILE A 109 7.09 -15.02 -1.57
N VAL A 110 7.04 -14.79 -0.24
CA VAL A 110 7.21 -15.86 0.75
C VAL A 110 6.15 -16.93 0.60
N LEU A 111 4.90 -16.52 0.39
CA LEU A 111 3.81 -17.46 0.16
C LEU A 111 4.01 -18.24 -1.14
N MET A 112 4.44 -17.58 -2.22
CA MET A 112 4.77 -18.24 -3.49
C MET A 112 5.86 -19.30 -3.31
N PHE A 113 6.97 -18.98 -2.64
CA PHE A 113 8.00 -19.97 -2.31
C PHE A 113 7.50 -21.10 -1.41
N SER A 114 6.56 -20.81 -0.50
CA SER A 114 5.95 -21.84 0.36
C SER A 114 4.95 -22.74 -0.39
N THR A 115 4.56 -22.36 -1.60
CA THR A 115 3.64 -23.13 -2.46
C THR A 115 4.36 -23.84 -3.60
N VAL A 116 5.56 -23.38 -3.94
CA VAL A 116 6.48 -24.02 -4.88
C VAL A 116 7.40 -24.91 -4.06
N ASP A 117 6.93 -26.12 -3.73
CA ASP A 117 7.79 -27.12 -3.10
C ASP A 117 8.88 -27.57 -4.07
N LEU A 118 10.11 -27.71 -3.57
CA LEU A 118 11.31 -28.16 -4.30
C LEU A 118 11.08 -29.48 -5.08
N HIS A 119 10.07 -30.26 -4.66
CA HIS A 119 9.63 -31.49 -5.30
C HIS A 119 8.98 -31.28 -6.68
N ASP A 120 8.22 -30.20 -6.89
CA ASP A 120 7.58 -29.89 -8.19
C ASP A 120 8.59 -29.29 -9.17
N LEU A 121 9.58 -28.53 -8.67
CA LEU A 121 10.68 -28.01 -9.48
C LEU A 121 11.65 -29.12 -9.92
N ALA A 122 11.89 -30.12 -9.07
CA ALA A 122 12.71 -31.30 -9.40
C ALA A 122 12.05 -32.21 -10.45
N LEU A 123 10.71 -32.19 -10.56
CA LEU A 123 9.95 -33.00 -11.52
C LEU A 123 9.62 -32.25 -12.81
N GLY A 124 9.90 -30.94 -12.91
CA GLY A 124 9.58 -30.14 -14.10
C GLY A 124 8.07 -30.02 -14.39
N VAL A 125 7.22 -30.32 -13.41
CA VAL A 125 5.76 -30.28 -13.55
C VAL A 125 5.27 -28.93 -13.01
N VAL A 126 4.94 -27.99 -13.90
CA VAL A 126 4.16 -26.81 -13.54
C VAL A 126 2.69 -27.25 -13.43
N GLY A 127 2.37 -27.98 -12.36
CA GLY A 127 1.06 -28.56 -12.13
C GLY A 127 0.18 -27.62 -11.31
N LYS A 128 -0.79 -26.97 -11.94
CA LYS A 128 -1.80 -26.16 -11.26
C LYS A 128 -2.71 -27.08 -10.43
N LYS A 129 -2.63 -27.03 -9.10
CA LYS A 129 -3.52 -27.81 -8.22
C LYS A 129 -4.92 -27.18 -8.18
N MET A 130 -5.77 -27.53 -9.15
CA MET A 130 -7.21 -27.30 -9.06
C MET A 130 -7.92 -28.59 -8.67
N ASN A 131 -8.59 -28.57 -7.52
CA ASN A 131 -9.64 -29.51 -7.14
C ASN A 131 -9.25 -31.01 -7.23
N GLY A 132 -8.16 -31.38 -6.56
CA GLY A 132 -7.84 -32.79 -6.26
C GLY A 132 -7.55 -33.71 -7.47
N ARG A 133 -7.39 -33.16 -8.68
CA ARG A 133 -6.98 -33.91 -9.86
C ARG A 133 -5.80 -33.21 -10.54
N VAL A 134 -4.66 -33.90 -10.55
CA VAL A 134 -3.48 -33.50 -11.31
C VAL A 134 -3.78 -33.79 -12.78
N PHE A 135 -3.83 -32.75 -13.61
CA PHE A 135 -3.88 -32.88 -15.06
C PHE A 135 -2.48 -32.68 -15.62
N PHE A 136 -2.01 -33.65 -16.40
CA PHE A 136 -0.76 -33.57 -17.16
C PHE A 136 -1.03 -32.83 -18.46
N MET A 137 -0.22 -31.82 -18.76
CA MET A 137 -0.15 -31.18 -20.07
C MET A 137 1.32 -31.08 -20.48
#